data_AF-A0A3A4NXN4-F1
#
_entry.id   AF-A0A3A4NXN4-F1
#
_cell.length_a   1.000
_cell.length_b   1.000
_cell.length_c   1.000
_cell.angle_alpha   90.00
_cell.angle_beta   90.00
_cell.angle_gamma   90.00
#
_symmetry.space_group_name_H-M   'P 1'
#
loop_
_entity.id
_entity.type
_entity.pdbx_description
1 polymer ?
#
loop_
_entity_poly.entity_id
_entity_poly.type
_entity_poly.pdbx_seq_one_letter_code
_entity_poly.pdbx_strand_id
1 'polypeptide(L)'
;MPIPFFMNGSTILIYRHVFSGTMINNESNHCEADIECDHAAKGCTFMIEMEFYELRLDETGADQIVILKEKNGVRMMPILIGYYEAQSIHLSLNDIKIQRPLTHDLTVRIIDALDAKMERVVVNDLRDSTFYARIHFSTAQGPVDVDSRPSDALALAVRTDTPIFVEREVLEQVARE
;
A
#
# COMPACT_ATOMS: atom_id res chain seq x y z
N MET A 1 8.36 -7.88 -16.40
CA MET A 1 7.88 -9.24 -16.72
C MET A 1 7.72 -10.00 -15.41
N PRO A 2 6.60 -10.72 -15.19
CA PRO A 2 6.45 -11.59 -14.04
C PRO A 2 7.46 -12.73 -14.09
N ILE A 3 7.91 -13.20 -12.92
CA ILE A 3 8.73 -14.41 -12.81
C ILE A 3 7.79 -15.55 -12.40
N PRO A 4 7.52 -16.52 -13.29
CA PRO A 4 6.73 -17.69 -12.92
C PRO A 4 7.52 -18.56 -11.94
N PHE A 5 6.91 -18.89 -10.80
CA PHE A 5 7.47 -19.79 -9.81
C PHE A 5 6.54 -20.98 -9.58
N PHE A 6 7.07 -22.20 -9.70
CA PHE A 6 6.30 -23.42 -9.51
C PHE A 6 6.48 -23.94 -8.10
N MET A 7 5.37 -24.06 -7.36
CA MET A 7 5.38 -24.58 -5.99
C MET A 7 4.17 -25.50 -5.80
N ASN A 8 4.40 -26.74 -5.39
CA ASN A 8 3.35 -27.74 -5.08
C ASN A 8 2.27 -27.94 -6.16
N GLY A 9 2.61 -27.83 -7.45
CA GLY A 9 1.67 -28.07 -8.55
C GLY A 9 0.81 -26.87 -8.97
N SER A 10 0.98 -25.71 -8.32
CA SER A 10 0.36 -24.43 -8.70
C SER A 10 1.40 -23.47 -9.28
N THR A 11 1.00 -22.67 -10.29
CA THR A 11 1.80 -21.57 -10.84
C THR A 11 1.58 -20.33 -9.99
N ILE A 12 2.66 -19.82 -9.38
CA ILE A 12 2.66 -18.54 -8.67
C ILE A 12 3.30 -17.49 -9.59
N LEU A 13 2.54 -16.44 -9.90
CA LEU A 13 3.04 -15.30 -10.65
C LEU A 13 3.55 -14.22 -9.70
N ILE A 14 4.83 -13.88 -9.81
CA ILE A 14 5.47 -12.88 -8.97
C ILE A 14 5.66 -11.59 -9.77
N TYR A 15 5.06 -10.50 -9.27
CA TYR A 15 5.21 -9.14 -9.82
C TYR A 15 5.99 -8.29 -8.82
N ARG A 16 7.18 -7.82 -9.23
CA ARG A 16 7.95 -6.85 -8.47
C ARG A 16 7.75 -5.46 -9.06
N HIS A 17 7.58 -4.48 -8.19
CA HIS A 17 7.55 -3.08 -8.63
C HIS A 17 8.97 -2.66 -9.00
N VAL A 18 9.16 -2.18 -10.24
CA VAL A 18 10.46 -1.66 -10.73
C VAL A 18 10.35 -0.15 -10.78
N PHE A 19 10.96 0.54 -9.82
CA PHE A 19 11.10 1.99 -9.88
C PHE A 19 11.96 2.37 -11.09
N SER A 20 11.40 3.10 -12.05
CA SER A 20 12.18 3.79 -13.08
C SER A 20 12.89 4.97 -12.42
N GLY A 21 14.16 4.79 -12.06
CA GLY A 21 14.96 5.81 -11.40
C GLY A 21 15.21 7.03 -12.27
N THR A 22 14.81 8.21 -11.79
CA THR A 22 15.39 9.47 -12.25
C THR A 22 16.44 9.89 -11.23
N MET A 23 17.69 10.01 -11.69
CA MET A 23 18.83 10.49 -10.91
C MET A 23 18.55 11.91 -10.39
N ILE A 24 18.50 12.07 -9.07
CA ILE A 24 18.65 13.39 -8.43
C ILE A 24 19.98 13.40 -7.68
N ASN A 25 20.80 14.38 -8.04
CA ASN A 25 22.13 14.60 -7.52
C ASN A 25 22.06 14.90 -6.01
N ASN A 26 23.01 14.29 -5.31
CA ASN A 26 23.28 14.45 -3.89
C ASN A 26 23.86 15.84 -3.61
N GLU A 27 23.23 16.62 -2.74
CA GLU A 27 23.86 17.60 -1.84
C GLU A 27 22.80 18.34 -1.00
N SER A 28 22.60 17.90 0.25
CA SER A 28 22.53 18.76 1.46
C SER A 28 21.98 17.96 2.65
N ASN A 29 22.79 17.92 3.72
CA ASN A 29 22.45 17.39 5.03
C ASN A 29 21.29 18.18 5.67
N HIS A 30 20.15 17.54 5.90
CA HIS A 30 19.30 17.86 7.06
C HIS A 30 18.42 16.65 7.40
N CYS A 31 18.53 16.16 8.64
CA CYS A 31 17.57 15.23 9.21
C CYS A 31 16.32 16.02 9.59
N GLU A 32 15.23 15.84 8.86
CA GLU A 32 13.88 16.17 9.33
C GLU A 32 12.97 15.00 8.97
N ALA A 33 12.91 14.02 9.87
CA ALA A 33 11.89 12.98 9.88
C ALA A 33 10.96 13.22 11.07
N ASP A 34 10.38 14.42 11.13
CA ASP A 34 9.38 14.79 12.13
C ASP A 34 8.02 14.88 11.42
N ILE A 35 7.31 13.75 11.43
CA ILE A 35 5.95 13.60 10.88
C ILE A 35 4.97 14.24 11.86
N GLU A 36 4.13 15.18 11.36
CA GLU A 36 3.09 15.89 12.13
C GLU A 36 2.23 14.94 12.97
N CYS A 37 2.17 15.22 14.28
CA CYS A 37 1.32 14.54 15.25
C CYS A 37 -0.09 15.14 15.24
N ASP A 38 -1.07 14.36 14.78
CA ASP A 38 -2.48 14.73 14.92
C ASP A 38 -2.92 14.52 16.39
N HIS A 39 -3.10 15.62 17.11
CA HIS A 39 -3.38 15.66 18.54
C HIS A 39 -4.88 15.47 18.82
N ALA A 40 -5.33 14.22 18.85
CA ALA A 40 -6.51 13.82 19.63
C ALA A 40 -6.56 12.30 19.87
N ALA A 41 -6.08 11.88 21.05
CA ALA A 41 -6.38 10.59 21.70
C ALA A 41 -5.77 9.30 21.08
N LYS A 42 -4.43 9.22 21.05
CA LYS A 42 -3.58 8.04 21.36
C LYS A 42 -2.11 8.51 21.24
N GLY A 43 -1.17 7.82 21.89
CA GLY A 43 0.23 8.25 21.99
C GLY A 43 0.90 8.54 20.64
N CYS A 44 2.05 9.21 20.66
CA CYS A 44 2.87 9.48 19.47
C CYS A 44 3.25 8.14 18.79
N THR A 45 2.42 7.68 17.86
CA THR A 45 2.64 6.43 17.14
C THR A 45 3.64 6.71 16.03
N PHE A 46 4.85 6.19 16.20
CA PHE A 46 5.86 6.25 15.16
C PHE A 46 5.38 5.43 13.96
N MET A 47 5.22 6.10 12.82
CA MET A 47 4.91 5.47 11.54
C MET A 47 6.18 5.25 10.72
N ILE A 48 6.22 4.15 9.98
CA ILE A 48 7.33 3.76 9.12
C ILE A 48 6.84 3.77 7.68
N GLU A 49 7.54 4.48 6.80
CA GLU A 49 7.22 4.52 5.38
C GLU A 49 7.58 3.18 4.70
N MET A 50 6.61 2.64 3.98
CA MET A 50 6.73 1.38 3.26
C MET A 50 6.60 1.59 1.75
N GLU A 51 7.30 0.75 0.99
CA GLU A 51 7.16 0.65 -0.45
C GLU A 51 6.40 -0.62 -0.83
N PHE A 52 5.58 -0.53 -1.89
CA PHE A 52 5.00 -1.72 -2.51
C PHE A 52 6.13 -2.50 -3.20
N TYR A 53 6.47 -3.67 -2.67
CA TYR A 53 7.63 -4.43 -3.15
C TYR A 53 7.22 -5.51 -4.17
N GLU A 54 6.26 -6.35 -3.78
CA GLU A 54 5.93 -7.55 -4.53
C GLU A 54 4.44 -7.92 -4.38
N LEU A 55 3.82 -8.35 -5.49
CA LEU A 55 2.52 -9.02 -5.50
C LEU A 55 2.72 -10.46 -5.97
N ARG A 56 2.27 -11.41 -5.16
CA ARG A 56 2.22 -12.84 -5.50
C ARG A 56 0.79 -13.23 -5.80
N LEU A 57 0.57 -13.71 -7.03
CA LEU A 57 -0.71 -14.23 -7.45
C LEU A 57 -0.65 -15.75 -7.57
N ASP A 58 -1.57 -16.44 -6.92
CA ASP A 58 -1.82 -17.87 -7.15
C ASP A 58 -3.01 -18.02 -8.11
N GLU A 59 -2.78 -18.65 -9.27
CA GLU A 59 -3.80 -18.86 -10.30
C GLU A 59 -4.96 -19.76 -9.84
N THR A 60 -4.76 -20.58 -8.80
CA THR A 60 -5.82 -21.41 -8.20
C THR A 60 -6.75 -20.63 -7.27
N GLY A 61 -6.41 -19.37 -6.95
CA GLY A 61 -7.21 -18.50 -6.10
C GLY A 61 -7.07 -18.76 -4.60
N ALA A 62 -6.06 -19.53 -4.17
CA ALA A 62 -5.81 -19.84 -2.76
C ALA A 62 -5.39 -18.60 -1.96
N ASP A 63 -4.11 -18.26 -1.99
CA ASP A 63 -3.55 -17.16 -1.21
C ASP A 63 -2.92 -16.12 -2.15
N GLN A 64 -3.40 -14.88 -2.08
CA GLN A 64 -2.77 -13.75 -2.78
C GLN A 64 -2.06 -12.88 -1.76
N ILE A 65 -0.78 -12.59 -1.99
CA ILE A 65 0.04 -11.92 -0.98
C ILE A 65 0.63 -10.65 -1.58
N VAL A 66 0.40 -9.53 -0.90
CA VAL A 66 1.18 -8.30 -1.11
C VAL A 66 2.31 -8.26 -0.10
N ILE A 67 3.50 -7.90 -0.55
CA ILE A 67 4.66 -7.66 0.31
C ILE A 67 4.96 -6.18 0.28
N LEU A 68 4.88 -5.55 1.45
CA LEU A 68 5.39 -4.21 1.69
C LEU A 68 6.81 -4.31 2.25
N LYS A 69 7.73 -3.49 1.75
CA LYS A 69 9.10 -3.40 2.25
C LYS A 69 9.31 -2.05 2.92
N GLU A 70 10.07 -2.02 4.01
CA GLU A 70 10.48 -0.75 4.60
C GLU A 70 11.39 0.01 3.64
N LYS A 71 11.05 1.28 3.34
CA LYS A 71 11.73 2.07 2.31
C LYS A 71 13.24 2.22 2.55
N ASN A 72 13.63 2.41 3.82
CA ASN A 72 15.02 2.56 4.25
C ASN A 72 15.51 1.39 5.11
N GLY A 73 14.91 0.21 4.96
CA GLY A 73 15.21 -0.96 5.79
C GLY A 73 15.15 -2.27 5.02
N VAL A 74 15.31 -3.36 5.76
CA VAL A 74 15.25 -4.74 5.23
C VAL A 74 13.96 -5.46 5.59
N ARG A 75 13.17 -4.89 6.52
CA ARG A 75 11.94 -5.52 7.01
C ARG A 75 10.90 -5.61 5.90
N MET A 76 10.29 -6.78 5.81
CA MET A 76 9.18 -7.05 4.91
C MET A 76 7.93 -7.44 5.69
N MET A 77 6.79 -6.94 5.23
CA MET A 77 5.48 -7.17 5.81
C MET A 77 4.57 -7.83 4.75
N PRO A 78 4.29 -9.13 4.87
CA PRO A 78 3.32 -9.80 4.02
C PRO A 78 1.89 -9.52 4.48
N ILE A 79 1.00 -9.24 3.54
CA ILE A 79 -0.44 -9.02 3.77
C ILE A 79 -1.20 -9.96 2.83
N LEU A 80 -2.00 -10.85 3.41
CA LEU A 80 -2.91 -11.71 2.65
C LEU A 80 -4.11 -10.88 2.18
N ILE A 81 -4.43 -10.96 0.89
CA ILE A 81 -5.54 -10.24 0.27
C ILE A 81 -6.39 -11.19 -0.57
N GLY A 82 -7.61 -10.75 -0.88
CA GLY A 82 -8.51 -11.52 -1.73
C GLY A 82 -8.10 -11.50 -3.21
N TYR A 83 -8.59 -12.49 -3.95
CA TYR A 83 -8.33 -12.63 -5.39
C TYR A 83 -8.72 -11.38 -6.18
N TYR A 84 -9.91 -10.83 -5.96
CA TYR A 84 -10.40 -9.68 -6.72
C TYR A 84 -9.60 -8.41 -6.45
N GLU A 85 -9.20 -8.17 -5.21
CA GLU A 85 -8.34 -7.04 -4.84
C GLU A 85 -6.94 -7.20 -5.46
N ALA A 86 -6.38 -8.41 -5.41
CA ALA A 86 -5.08 -8.71 -6.00
C ALA A 86 -5.08 -8.50 -7.53
N GLN A 87 -6.12 -8.94 -8.22
CA GLN A 87 -6.30 -8.70 -9.66
C GLN A 87 -6.41 -7.20 -9.98
N SER A 88 -7.15 -6.44 -9.17
CA SER A 88 -7.26 -4.99 -9.33
C SER A 88 -5.91 -4.27 -9.19
N ILE A 89 -5.10 -4.68 -8.20
CA ILE A 89 -3.73 -4.17 -8.02
C ILE A 89 -2.84 -4.57 -9.19
N HIS A 90 -2.89 -5.83 -9.62
CA HIS A 90 -2.12 -6.35 -10.73
C HIS A 90 -2.31 -5.55 -12.02
N LEU A 91 -3.56 -5.25 -12.39
CA LEU A 91 -3.87 -4.44 -13.57
C LEU A 91 -3.24 -3.04 -13.47
N SER A 92 -3.32 -2.42 -12.29
CA SER A 92 -2.75 -1.08 -12.04
C SER A 92 -1.21 -1.09 -12.14
N LEU A 93 -0.54 -2.05 -11.51
CA LEU A 93 0.93 -2.17 -11.52
C LEU A 93 1.51 -2.39 -12.92
N ASN A 94 0.72 -2.93 -13.84
CA ASN A 94 1.14 -3.21 -15.21
C ASN A 94 0.61 -2.18 -16.22
N ASP A 95 0.02 -1.07 -15.76
CA ASP A 95 -0.62 -0.03 -16.59
C ASP A 95 -1.58 -0.62 -17.65
N ILE A 96 -2.32 -1.68 -17.28
CA ILE A 96 -3.26 -2.34 -18.19
C ILE A 96 -4.54 -1.51 -18.25
N LYS A 97 -4.74 -0.83 -19.38
CA LYS A 97 -5.93 0.00 -19.60
C LYS A 97 -7.12 -0.82 -20.06
N ILE A 98 -8.19 -0.74 -19.29
CA ILE A 98 -9.48 -1.36 -19.59
C ILE A 98 -10.49 -0.32 -20.12
N GLN A 99 -11.47 -0.77 -20.91
CA GLN A 99 -12.42 0.15 -21.56
C GLN A 99 -13.38 0.85 -20.58
N ARG A 100 -13.70 0.21 -19.46
CA ARG A 100 -14.62 0.71 -18.43
C ARG A 100 -13.92 0.64 -17.07
N PRO A 101 -14.01 1.67 -16.23
CA PRO A 101 -13.32 1.68 -14.93
C PRO A 101 -13.80 0.53 -14.05
N LEU A 102 -12.88 -0.14 -13.35
CA LEU A 102 -13.22 -1.03 -12.23
C LEU A 102 -13.59 -0.20 -11.01
N THR A 103 -13.97 -0.89 -9.93
CA THR A 103 -14.34 -0.29 -8.65
C THR A 103 -13.28 0.68 -8.14
N HIS A 104 -12.00 0.27 -8.06
CA HIS A 104 -10.95 1.15 -7.56
C HIS A 104 -10.67 2.35 -8.48
N ASP A 105 -10.78 2.18 -9.81
CA ASP A 105 -10.66 3.30 -10.76
C ASP A 105 -11.83 4.28 -10.62
N LEU A 106 -13.05 3.76 -10.41
CA LEU A 106 -14.23 4.56 -10.14
C LEU A 106 -14.09 5.31 -8.81
N THR A 107 -13.56 4.67 -7.78
CA THR A 107 -13.34 5.29 -6.47
C THR A 107 -12.35 6.45 -6.56
N VAL A 108 -11.23 6.30 -7.27
CA VAL A 108 -10.29 7.42 -7.52
C VAL A 108 -11.00 8.58 -8.22
N ARG A 109 -11.81 8.31 -9.25
CA ARG A 109 -12.58 9.36 -9.94
C ARG A 109 -13.61 10.03 -9.04
N ILE A 110 -14.21 9.31 -8.10
CA ILE A 110 -15.13 9.88 -7.12
C ILE A 110 -14.37 10.80 -6.15
N ILE A 111 -13.19 10.38 -5.67
CA ILE A 111 -12.31 11.18 -4.81
C ILE A 111 -11.94 12.49 -5.53
N ASP A 112 -11.48 12.39 -6.79
CA ASP A 112 -11.13 13.54 -7.62
C ASP A 112 -12.33 14.47 -7.86
N ALA A 113 -13.51 13.90 -8.16
CA ALA A 113 -14.72 14.68 -8.41
C ALA A 113 -15.26 15.40 -7.16
N LEU A 114 -14.82 15.00 -5.97
CA LEU A 114 -15.15 15.63 -4.70
C LEU A 114 -14.06 16.62 -4.24
N ASP A 115 -13.07 16.90 -5.08
CA ASP A 115 -11.90 17.76 -4.76
C ASP A 115 -11.19 17.32 -3.47
N ALA A 116 -11.15 16.00 -3.22
CA ALA A 116 -10.41 15.41 -2.12
C ALA A 116 -9.08 14.85 -2.63
N LYS A 117 -8.02 14.95 -1.83
CA LYS A 117 -6.70 14.41 -2.16
C LYS A 117 -6.29 13.35 -1.13
N MET A 118 -5.94 12.17 -1.61
CA MET A 118 -5.47 11.08 -0.77
C MET A 118 -4.01 11.33 -0.37
N GLU A 119 -3.77 11.69 0.88
CA GLU A 119 -2.46 12.12 1.38
C GLU A 119 -1.57 10.95 1.78
N ARG A 120 -2.14 9.97 2.48
CA ARG A 120 -1.41 8.77 2.93
C ARG A 120 -2.34 7.63 3.28
N VAL A 121 -1.82 6.42 3.20
CA VAL A 121 -2.43 5.21 3.77
C VAL A 121 -1.63 4.80 5.00
N VAL A 122 -2.30 4.41 6.08
CA VAL A 122 -1.66 3.86 7.27
C VAL A 122 -2.24 2.50 7.61
N VAL A 123 -1.43 1.46 7.66
CA VAL A 123 -1.82 0.21 8.35
C VAL A 123 -1.57 0.41 9.84
N ASN A 124 -2.65 0.58 10.59
CA ASN A 124 -2.61 1.13 11.95
C ASN A 124 -2.99 0.12 13.04
N ASP A 125 -3.46 -1.08 12.68
CA ASP A 125 -3.82 -2.08 13.68
C ASP A 125 -3.70 -3.51 13.15
N LEU A 126 -3.53 -4.46 14.08
CA LEU A 126 -3.58 -5.89 13.84
C LEU A 126 -4.32 -6.55 15.00
N ARG A 127 -5.50 -7.11 14.73
CA ARG A 127 -6.33 -7.79 15.73
C ARG A 127 -6.79 -9.13 15.20
N ASP A 128 -6.60 -10.19 15.97
CA ASP A 128 -7.00 -11.55 15.58
C ASP A 128 -6.53 -11.92 14.16
N SER A 129 -5.25 -11.60 13.86
CA SER A 129 -4.62 -11.79 12.55
C SER A 129 -5.26 -11.01 11.39
N THR A 130 -6.10 -10.01 11.69
CA THR A 130 -6.72 -9.11 10.71
C THR A 130 -6.09 -7.73 10.79
N PHE A 131 -5.53 -7.27 9.68
CA PHE A 131 -4.98 -5.92 9.56
C PHE A 131 -6.07 -4.89 9.30
N TYR A 132 -5.91 -3.72 9.89
CA TYR A 132 -6.75 -2.54 9.66
C TYR A 132 -5.90 -1.43 9.04
N ALA A 133 -6.52 -0.65 8.17
CA ALA A 133 -5.88 0.49 7.56
C ALA A 133 -6.78 1.72 7.60
N ARG A 134 -6.16 2.89 7.51
CA ARG A 134 -6.80 4.19 7.45
C ARG A 134 -6.30 4.92 6.23
N ILE A 135 -7.23 5.49 5.47
CA ILE A 135 -6.90 6.36 4.35
C ILE A 135 -7.11 7.79 4.80
N HIS A 136 -6.07 8.60 4.74
CA HIS A 136 -6.11 10.01 5.11
C HIS A 136 -6.30 10.87 3.86
N PHE A 137 -7.26 11.77 3.92
CA PHE A 137 -7.59 12.71 2.86
C PHE A 137 -7.43 14.15 3.34
N SER A 138 -6.98 15.02 2.45
CA SER A 138 -7.19 16.46 2.57
C SER A 138 -8.41 16.86 1.75
N THR A 139 -9.26 17.70 2.33
CA THR A 139 -10.47 18.22 1.67
C THR A 139 -10.60 19.71 1.94
N ALA A 140 -11.48 20.40 1.21
CA ALA A 140 -11.79 21.80 1.48
C ALA A 140 -12.32 22.07 2.90
N GLN A 141 -12.88 21.06 3.58
CA GLN A 141 -13.38 21.17 4.95
C GLN A 141 -12.33 20.81 6.02
N GLY A 142 -11.13 20.42 5.60
CA GLY A 142 -10.05 19.98 6.48
C GLY A 142 -9.66 18.51 6.27
N PRO A 143 -8.73 18.00 7.10
CA PRO A 143 -8.32 16.61 7.06
C PRO A 143 -9.47 15.70 7.50
N VAL A 144 -9.66 14.60 6.78
CA VAL A 144 -10.58 13.52 7.14
C VAL A 144 -9.88 12.19 6.92
N ASP A 145 -10.37 11.15 7.57
CA ASP A 145 -9.87 9.80 7.39
C ASP A 145 -11.00 8.79 7.34
N VAL A 146 -10.71 7.66 6.69
CA VAL A 146 -11.69 6.60 6.47
C VAL A 146 -11.07 5.27 6.84
N ASP A 147 -11.81 4.46 7.61
CA ASP A 147 -11.45 3.08 7.90
C ASP A 147 -11.50 2.24 6.62
N SER A 148 -10.50 1.37 6.43
CA SER A 148 -10.32 0.60 5.21
C SER A 148 -9.62 -0.72 5.47
N ARG A 149 -9.87 -1.71 4.61
CA ARG A 149 -9.01 -2.90 4.54
C ARG A 149 -7.69 -2.50 3.88
N PRO A 150 -6.55 -3.06 4.30
CA PRO A 150 -5.27 -2.78 3.63
C PRO A 150 -5.31 -3.09 2.13
N SER A 151 -6.02 -4.14 1.70
CA SER A 151 -6.16 -4.49 0.28
C SER A 151 -6.75 -3.35 -0.56
N ASP A 152 -7.78 -2.67 -0.06
CA ASP A 152 -8.44 -1.57 -0.76
C ASP A 152 -7.58 -0.31 -0.73
N ALA A 153 -7.01 0.01 0.44
CA ALA A 153 -6.14 1.16 0.60
C ALA A 153 -4.90 1.06 -0.30
N LEU A 154 -4.28 -0.12 -0.40
CA LEU A 154 -3.15 -0.38 -1.29
C LEU A 154 -3.55 -0.30 -2.77
N ALA A 155 -4.72 -0.81 -3.13
CA ALA A 155 -5.22 -0.72 -4.51
C ALA A 155 -5.46 0.73 -4.96
N LEU A 156 -5.86 1.61 -4.05
CA LEU A 156 -5.95 3.05 -4.32
C LEU A 156 -4.57 3.70 -4.33
N ALA A 157 -3.71 3.40 -3.35
CA ALA A 157 -2.38 4.00 -3.23
C ALA A 157 -1.51 3.75 -4.47
N VAL A 158 -1.57 2.55 -5.05
CA VAL A 158 -0.86 2.22 -6.30
C VAL A 158 -1.39 3.01 -7.50
N ARG A 159 -2.65 3.43 -7.50
CA ARG A 159 -3.26 4.21 -8.60
C ARG A 159 -2.99 5.70 -8.51
N THR A 160 -2.80 6.20 -7.29
CA THR A 160 -2.66 7.63 -6.99
C THR A 160 -1.24 8.02 -6.58
N ASP A 161 -0.30 7.07 -6.60
CA ASP A 161 1.07 7.22 -6.10
C ASP A 161 1.12 7.77 -4.66
N THR A 162 0.15 7.38 -3.84
CA THR A 162 0.03 7.86 -2.46
C THR A 162 0.97 7.08 -1.54
N PRO A 163 1.71 7.75 -0.63
CA PRO A 163 2.64 7.09 0.27
C PRO A 163 1.93 6.15 1.26
N ILE A 164 2.57 5.02 1.52
CA ILE A 164 2.09 3.95 2.40
C ILE A 164 2.91 3.97 3.68
N PHE A 165 2.24 3.93 4.82
CA PHE A 165 2.84 3.86 6.13
C PHE A 165 2.29 2.69 6.92
N VAL A 166 3.08 2.22 7.88
CA VAL A 166 2.67 1.20 8.86
C VAL A 166 3.06 1.70 10.23
N GLU A 167 2.18 1.57 11.22
CA GLU A 167 2.55 1.85 12.60
C GLU A 167 3.65 0.89 13.07
N ARG A 168 4.65 1.42 13.77
CA ARG A 168 5.80 0.65 14.25
C ARG A 168 5.38 -0.59 15.02
N GLU A 169 4.41 -0.46 15.92
CA GLU A 169 3.92 -1.57 16.74
C GLU A 169 3.27 -2.68 15.91
N VAL A 170 2.61 -2.32 14.80
CA VAL A 170 2.05 -3.30 13.85
C VAL A 170 3.18 -3.98 13.10
N LEU A 171 4.16 -3.21 12.61
CA LEU A 171 5.29 -3.76 11.87
C LEU A 171 6.11 -4.72 12.73
N GLU A 172 6.38 -4.39 13.98
CA GLU A 172 7.14 -5.22 14.92
C GLU A 172 6.49 -6.58 15.21
N GLN A 173 5.17 -6.69 15.09
CA GLN A 173 4.46 -7.96 15.31
C GLN A 173 4.61 -8.95 14.16
N VAL A 174 4.88 -8.47 12.94
CA VAL A 174 4.77 -9.30 11.72
C VAL A 174 5.97 -9.23 10.79
N ALA A 175 6.85 -8.25 10.97
CA ALA A 175 8.00 -8.05 10.11
C ALA A 175 8.94 -9.25 10.13
N ARG A 176 9.48 -9.56 8.96
CA ARG A 176 10.55 -10.54 8.78
C ARG A 176 11.75 -9.87 8.12
N GLU A 177 12.95 -10.30 8.49
CA GLU A 177 14.23 -9.91 7.87
C GLU A 177 14.61 -10.86 6.73
#